data_AF-A0A2N1MCW1-F1
#
_entry.id   AF-A0A2N1MCW1-F1
#
_cell.length_a   1.000
_cell.length_b   1.000
_cell.length_c   1.000
_cell.angle_alpha   90.00
_cell.angle_beta   90.00
_cell.angle_gamma   90.00
#
_symmetry.space_group_name_H-M   'P 1'
#
loop_
_entity.id
_entity.type
_entity.pdbx_description
1 polymer ?
#
loop_
_entity_poly.entity_id
_entity_poly.type
_entity_poly.pdbx_seq_one_letter_code
_entity_poly.pdbx_strand_id
1 'polypeptide(L)'
;MDQFIFKNKLKWIPYDKFENIEYFDKGEFGTIYKAKYDIIEVIFKYFDYLNNSDAGLNELLNERKIINSNEIIEIYGFTKDPDTLDYVFPIKKLD
;
A
#
# COMPACT_ATOMS: atom_id res chain seq x y z
N MET A 1 8.28 -0.87 13.63
CA MET A 1 7.03 -1.33 12.98
C MET A 1 5.80 -0.95 13.81
N ASP A 2 5.59 -1.59 14.96
CA ASP A 2 4.33 -1.49 15.73
C ASP A 2 3.98 -0.06 16.17
N GLN A 3 4.96 0.73 16.62
CA GLN A 3 4.73 2.12 17.00
C GLN A 3 4.22 2.98 15.84
N PHE A 4 4.68 2.71 14.61
CA PHE A 4 4.25 3.46 13.43
C PHE A 4 2.86 3.01 12.96
N ILE A 5 2.63 1.70 12.89
CA ILE A 5 1.31 1.11 12.58
C ILE A 5 0.28 1.67 13.56
N PHE A 6 0.59 1.67 14.85
CA PHE A 6 -0.26 2.22 15.91
C PHE A 6 -0.50 3.72 15.74
N LYS A 7 0.56 4.51 15.55
CA LYS A 7 0.48 5.97 15.41
C LYS A 7 -0.38 6.40 14.21
N ASN A 8 -0.26 5.69 13.09
CA ASN A 8 -0.96 6.03 11.84
C ASN A 8 -2.21 5.19 11.61
N LYS A 9 -2.61 4.36 12.60
CA LYS A 9 -3.79 3.49 12.56
C LYS A 9 -3.85 2.62 11.30
N LEU A 10 -2.69 2.21 10.79
CA LEU A 10 -2.61 1.34 9.62
C LEU A 10 -3.16 -0.04 9.99
N LYS A 11 -3.97 -0.61 9.11
CA LYS A 11 -4.58 -1.93 9.31
C LYS A 11 -3.87 -2.96 8.44
N TRP A 12 -3.55 -4.12 9.01
CA TRP A 12 -3.21 -5.29 8.21
C TRP A 12 -4.48 -5.84 7.57
N ILE A 13 -4.44 -6.07 6.26
CA ILE A 13 -5.55 -6.66 5.51
C ILE A 13 -5.02 -7.92 4.81
N PRO A 14 -5.61 -9.11 5.03
CA PRO A 14 -5.23 -10.31 4.28
C PRO A 14 -5.36 -10.09 2.77
N TYR A 15 -4.37 -10.54 1.99
CA TYR A 15 -4.29 -10.30 0.54
C TYR A 15 -5.43 -10.96 -0.24
N ASP A 16 -5.89 -12.11 0.25
CA ASP A 16 -7.00 -12.88 -0.32
C ASP A 16 -8.37 -12.19 -0.23
N LYS A 17 -8.47 -11.06 0.48
CA LYS A 17 -9.68 -10.21 0.48
C LYS A 17 -9.78 -9.27 -0.71
N PHE A 18 -8.75 -9.21 -1.55
CA PHE A 18 -8.74 -8.34 -2.71
C PHE A 18 -8.98 -9.14 -3.98
N GLU A 19 -9.75 -8.55 -4.89
CA GLU A 19 -10.21 -9.20 -6.11
C GLU A 19 -9.88 -8.35 -7.34
N ASN A 20 -9.82 -8.98 -8.51
CA ASN A 20 -9.59 -8.31 -9.79
C ASN A 20 -8.36 -7.39 -9.77
N ILE A 21 -7.24 -7.93 -9.28
CA ILE A 21 -5.97 -7.20 -9.23
C ILE A 21 -5.41 -7.11 -10.65
N GLU A 22 -5.48 -5.93 -11.25
CA GLU A 22 -5.13 -5.67 -12.65
C GLU A 22 -4.04 -4.60 -12.74
N TYR A 23 -3.01 -4.86 -13.54
CA TYR A 23 -1.96 -3.87 -13.79
C TYR A 23 -2.56 -2.58 -14.35
N PHE A 24 -2.15 -1.44 -13.78
CA PHE A 24 -2.57 -0.13 -14.24
C PHE A 24 -1.42 0.64 -14.88
N ASP A 25 -0.34 0.86 -14.13
CA ASP A 25 0.81 1.63 -14.61
C ASP A 25 2.07 1.39 -13.77
N LYS A 26 3.23 1.77 -14.31
CA LYS A 26 4.51 1.77 -13.58
C LYS A 26 5.13 3.17 -13.61
N GLY A 27 5.27 3.75 -12.42
CA GLY A 27 5.96 5.02 -12.23
C GLY A 27 7.39 4.85 -11.73
N GLU A 28 8.07 5.97 -11.54
CA GLU A 28 9.45 6.02 -11.00
C GLU A 28 9.57 5.39 -9.61
N PHE A 29 8.54 5.55 -8.77
CA PHE A 29 8.52 5.07 -7.39
C PHE A 29 7.78 3.74 -7.19
N GLY A 30 7.59 3.00 -8.29
CA GLY A 30 7.04 1.65 -8.28
C GLY A 30 5.71 1.50 -8.99
N THR A 31 5.14 0.30 -8.87
CA THR A 31 4.08 -0.18 -9.75
C THR A 31 2.70 -0.01 -9.13
N ILE A 32 1.71 0.28 -9.97
CA ILE A 32 0.32 0.54 -9.60
C ILE A 32 -0.58 -0.50 -10.26
N TYR A 33 -1.46 -1.07 -9.45
CA TYR A 33 -2.53 -1.96 -9.88
C TYR A 33 -3.87 -1.38 -9.42
N LYS A 34 -4.94 -1.72 -10.14
CA LYS A 34 -6.31 -1.58 -9.64
C LYS A 34 -6.70 -2.88 -8.96
N ALA A 35 -7.49 -2.79 -7.91
CA ALA A 35 -8.08 -3.93 -7.25
C ALA A 35 -9.45 -3.55 -6.68
N LYS A 36 -10.24 -4.55 -6.30
CA LYS A 36 -11.46 -4.38 -5.52
C LYS A 36 -11.24 -4.88 -4.10
N TYR A 37 -11.74 -4.12 -3.14
CA TYR A 37 -11.86 -4.54 -1.75
C TYR A 37 -13.33 -4.40 -1.37
N ASP A 38 -14.04 -5.53 -1.28
CA ASP A 38 -15.49 -5.56 -1.16
C ASP A 38 -16.15 -4.80 -2.33
N ILE A 39 -16.97 -3.77 -2.06
CA ILE A 39 -17.64 -2.97 -3.09
C ILE A 39 -16.83 -1.74 -3.57
N ILE A 40 -15.60 -1.57 -3.07
CA ILE A 40 -14.78 -0.37 -3.30
C ILE A 40 -13.62 -0.68 -4.25
N GLU A 41 -13.41 0.19 -5.24
CA GLU A 41 -12.18 0.18 -6.05
C GLU A 41 -11.03 0.83 -5.25
N VAL A 42 -9.92 0.10 -5.17
CA VAL A 42 -8.69 0.56 -4.51
C VAL A 42 -7.53 0.50 -5.49
N ILE A 43 -6.55 1.36 -5.22
CA ILE A 43 -5.28 1.38 -5.93
C ILE A 43 -4.25 0.62 -5.10
N PHE A 44 -3.68 -0.42 -5.68
CA PHE A 44 -2.59 -1.20 -5.11
C PHE A 44 -1.28 -0.53 -5.50
N LYS A 45 -0.57 0.04 -4.52
CA LYS A 45 0.76 0.60 -4.72
C LYS A 45 1.83 -0.34 -4.19
N TYR A 46 2.68 -0.80 -5.11
CA TYR A 46 3.95 -1.48 -4.82
C TYR A 46 5.07 -0.43 -4.89
N PHE A 47 5.99 -0.47 -3.92
CA PHE A 47 7.14 0.43 -3.87
C PHE A 47 8.43 -0.34 -4.11
N ASP A 48 9.11 -0.03 -5.21
CA ASP A 48 10.29 -0.78 -5.68
C ASP A 48 11.46 -0.78 -4.67
N TYR A 49 11.54 0.21 -3.77
CA TYR A 49 12.62 0.33 -2.78
C TYR A 49 12.37 -0.41 -1.46
N LEU A 50 11.21 -1.07 -1.28
CA LEU A 50 10.92 -1.85 -0.08
C LEU A 50 11.75 -3.14 0.00
N ASN A 51 12.12 -3.71 -1.15
CA ASN A 51 12.90 -4.95 -1.25
C ASN A 51 12.37 -6.07 -0.34
N ASN A 52 11.04 -6.21 -0.20
CA ASN A 52 10.39 -7.19 0.69
C ASN A 52 10.81 -7.11 2.17
N SER A 53 11.43 -6.02 2.61
CA SER A 53 12.08 -5.94 3.91
C SER A 53 11.28 -5.11 4.92
N ASP A 54 11.22 -5.60 6.15
CA ASP A 54 10.66 -4.83 7.28
C ASP A 54 11.45 -3.53 7.52
N ALA A 55 12.74 -3.53 7.20
CA ALA A 55 13.59 -2.35 7.25
C ALA A 55 13.12 -1.27 6.26
N GLY A 56 12.92 -1.64 4.99
CA GLY A 56 12.40 -0.74 3.96
C GLY A 56 10.99 -0.25 4.29
N LEU A 57 10.13 -1.11 4.84
CA LEU A 57 8.81 -0.72 5.31
C LEU A 57 8.92 0.33 6.43
N ASN A 58 9.77 0.10 7.44
CA ASN A 58 9.98 1.06 8.51
C ASN A 58 10.55 2.40 8.00
N GLU A 59 11.46 2.39 7.03
CA GLU A 59 12.03 3.59 6.43
C GLU A 59 10.95 4.41 5.70
N LEU A 60 10.22 3.78 4.79
CA LEU A 60 9.12 4.38 4.03
C LEU A 60 8.07 5.02 4.94
N LEU A 61 7.75 4.33 6.04
CA LEU A 61 6.81 4.80 7.05
C LEU A 61 7.39 6.02 7.79
N ASN A 62 8.63 5.92 8.30
CA ASN A 62 9.29 6.99 9.04
C ASN A 62 9.49 8.28 8.24
N GLU A 63 9.75 8.18 6.94
CA GLU A 63 9.97 9.33 6.07
C GLU A 63 8.68 10.08 5.68
N ARG A 64 7.50 9.62 6.12
CA ARG A 64 6.18 10.16 5.73
C ARG A 64 5.95 10.29 4.22
N LYS A 65 6.74 9.60 3.38
CA LYS A 65 6.56 9.60 1.91
C LYS A 65 5.15 9.15 1.49
N ILE A 66 4.51 8.34 2.33
CA ILE A 66 3.14 7.86 2.14
C ILE A 66 2.08 8.86 2.65
N ILE A 67 2.40 9.75 3.60
CA ILE A 67 1.39 10.50 4.38
C ILE A 67 1.34 11.99 4.01
N ASN A 68 2.32 12.51 3.26
CA ASN A 68 2.42 13.95 2.98
C ASN A 68 2.42 14.27 1.47
N SER A 69 1.23 14.57 0.94
CA SER A 69 1.02 15.82 0.21
C SER A 69 -0.41 16.26 0.48
N ASN A 70 -0.71 17.54 0.31
CA ASN A 70 -2.01 18.17 0.65
C ASN A 70 -3.18 17.73 -0.27
N GLU A 71 -3.13 16.51 -0.80
CA GLU A 71 -4.19 15.78 -1.50
C GLU A 71 -4.33 14.45 -0.74
N ILE A 72 -5.34 14.34 0.12
CA ILE A 72 -5.43 13.36 1.21
C ILE A 72 -5.51 11.93 0.64
N ILE A 73 -4.41 11.27 0.33
CA ILE A 73 -4.43 9.87 -0.08
C ILE A 73 -4.82 9.02 1.14
N GLU A 74 -6.06 8.51 1.18
CA GLU A 74 -6.53 7.65 2.25
C GLU A 74 -5.99 6.22 2.04
N ILE A 75 -5.00 5.83 2.85
CA ILE A 75 -4.49 4.46 2.88
C ILE A 75 -5.39 3.63 3.79
N TYR A 76 -6.03 2.60 3.23
CA TYR A 76 -6.89 1.69 4.00
C TYR A 76 -6.09 0.84 4.98
N GLY A 77 -4.86 0.52 4.61
CA GLY A 77 -3.99 -0.37 5.35
C GLY A 77 -2.79 -0.81 4.52
N PHE A 78 -2.31 -2.00 4.83
CA PHE A 78 -1.26 -2.66 4.06
C PHE A 78 -1.52 -4.17 4.06
N THR A 79 -1.02 -4.82 3.02
CA THR A 79 -1.07 -6.26 2.83
C THR A 79 0.28 -6.77 2.33
N LYS A 80 0.42 -8.08 2.17
CA LYS A 80 1.62 -8.69 1.61
C LYS A 80 1.22 -9.66 0.51
N ASP A 81 1.77 -9.43 -0.68
CA ASP A 81 1.56 -10.29 -1.83
C ASP A 81 2.18 -11.68 -1.54
N PRO A 82 1.42 -12.77 -1.62
CA PRO A 82 1.93 -14.10 -1.30
C PRO A 82 2.91 -14.63 -2.36
N ASP A 83 2.83 -14.13 -3.60
CA ASP A 83 3.66 -14.58 -4.73
C ASP A 83 4.98 -13.82 -4.79
N THR A 84 4.96 -12.50 -4.56
CA THR A 84 6.18 -11.67 -4.61
C THR A 84 6.80 -11.40 -3.25
N LEU A 85 6.04 -11.60 -2.17
CA LEU A 85 6.36 -11.24 -0.80
C LEU A 85 6.47 -9.72 -0.57
N ASP A 86 6.02 -8.89 -1.52
CA ASP A 86 6.06 -7.44 -1.40
C ASP A 86 4.95 -6.92 -0.50
N TYR A 87 5.28 -5.87 0.25
CA TYR A 87 4.28 -5.07 0.93
C TYR A 87 3.54 -4.20 -0.08
N VAL A 88 2.21 -4.23 0.03
CA VAL A 88 1.31 -3.48 -0.85
C VAL A 88 0.44 -2.55 -0.02
N PHE A 89 0.21 -1.37 -0.54
CA PHE A 89 -0.63 -0.35 0.10
C PHE A 89 -1.90 -0.12 -0.71
N PRO A 90 -3.05 -0.65 -0.25
CA PRO A 90 -4.35 -0.32 -0.80
C PRO A 90 -4.73 1.12 -0.47
N ILE A 91 -4.92 1.92 -1.50
CA ILE A 91 -5.18 3.34 -1.45
C ILE A 91 -6.57 3.62 -2.01
N LYS A 92 -7.37 4.41 -1.31
CA LYS A 92 -8.62 4.93 -1.86
C LYS A 92 -8.32 5.99 -2.90
N LYS A 93 -8.97 5.89 -4.06
CA LYS A 93 -9.10 7.03 -4.96
C LYS A 93 -10.13 7.99 -4.36
N LEU A 94 -9.74 9.24 -4.05
CA LEU A 94 -10.72 10.29 -3.83
C LEU A 94 -11.15 10.85 -5.17
N ASP A 95 -12.47 10.92 -5.36
CA ASP A 95 -13.10 11.59 -6.49
C ASP A 95 -13.08 13.11 -6.31
#